data_AF-A0A6L8G9D9-F1
#
_entry.id   AF-A0A6L8G9D9-F1
#
_cell.length_a   1.000
_cell.length_b   1.000
_cell.length_c   1.000
_cell.angle_alpha   90.00
_cell.angle_beta   90.00
_cell.angle_gamma   90.00
#
_symmetry.space_group_name_H-M   'P 1'
#
loop_
_entity.id
_entity.type
_entity.pdbx_description
1 polymer ?
#
loop_
_entity_poly.entity_id
_entity_poly.type
_entity_poly.pdbx_seq_one_letter_code
_entity_poly.pdbx_strand_id
1 'polypeptide(L)'
;MVREDYVLRIDRAHRLRRIWTGSKDRRAPGVRALFALLIVAAVAVLAIACTDDDAAPAPEPVATEAPQPTATATATPEPTPEPASLSDDDLTRAFVTSAIEYYDEHGLDATVEFYKSEAGIESGRTLILVDATEYVLLVYRAIPALQGQYVGPDSSFTTLAHFTELATEEGAWSVTRGINPETKQEEPRRALVVLHDGLVFASSHSALVQDVAESVKEYVSRAIAKYEAAGLDAVISHYNSRDSLEGQ
;
A
#
# COMPACT_ATOMS: atom_id res chain seq x y z
N MET A 1 26.63 -44.35 1.16
CA MET A 1 25.17 -44.28 0.92
C MET A 1 24.70 -42.93 1.47
N VAL A 2 24.26 -42.07 0.56
CA VAL A 2 23.72 -40.70 0.73
C VAL A 2 24.70 -39.60 1.16
N ARG A 3 25.24 -38.87 0.17
CA ARG A 3 25.33 -37.39 0.11
C ARG A 3 26.24 -36.98 -1.06
N GLU A 4 25.67 -36.86 -2.26
CA GLU A 4 26.40 -36.36 -3.45
C GLU A 4 25.54 -35.52 -4.42
N ASP A 5 24.38 -35.01 -3.99
CA ASP A 5 23.43 -34.32 -4.90
C ASP A 5 23.35 -32.78 -4.72
N TYR A 6 24.29 -32.15 -4.03
CA TYR A 6 24.23 -30.70 -3.75
C TYR A 6 25.09 -29.81 -4.67
N VAL A 7 25.79 -30.35 -5.67
CA VAL A 7 26.80 -29.60 -6.45
C VAL A 7 26.35 -29.28 -7.90
N LEU A 8 25.16 -29.70 -8.33
CA LEU A 8 24.75 -29.59 -9.74
C LEU A 8 23.69 -28.52 -10.09
N ARG A 9 23.37 -27.57 -9.20
CA ARG A 9 22.39 -26.49 -9.47
C ARG A 9 22.95 -25.06 -9.63
N ILE A 10 24.27 -24.87 -9.64
CA ILE A 10 24.90 -23.53 -9.73
C ILE A 10 25.20 -23.08 -11.18
N ASP A 11 25.01 -23.93 -12.20
CA ASP A 11 25.59 -23.66 -13.54
C ASP A 11 24.63 -23.00 -14.56
N ARG A 12 23.54 -22.36 -14.13
CA ARG A 12 22.57 -21.69 -15.05
C ARG A 12 22.55 -20.16 -15.02
N ALA A 13 23.27 -19.51 -14.10
CA ALA A 13 23.25 -18.04 -13.95
C ALA A 13 24.24 -17.27 -14.84
N HIS A 14 25.16 -17.94 -15.55
CA HIS A 14 26.23 -17.25 -16.28
C HIS A 14 25.93 -16.84 -17.73
N ARG A 15 24.69 -16.98 -18.22
CA ARG A 15 24.37 -16.79 -19.66
C ARG A 15 23.51 -15.55 -20.01
N LEU A 16 23.56 -14.47 -19.23
CA LEU A 16 22.88 -13.20 -19.59
C LEU A 16 23.79 -11.94 -19.57
N ARG A 17 25.12 -12.10 -19.51
CA ARG A 17 26.07 -10.99 -19.77
C ARG A 17 26.41 -10.86 -21.25
N ARG A 18 25.48 -10.34 -22.05
CA ARG A 18 25.76 -9.64 -23.32
C ARG A 18 24.46 -9.01 -23.80
N ILE A 19 24.54 -7.81 -24.37
CA ILE A 19 23.43 -6.94 -24.82
C ILE A 19 22.99 -5.92 -23.77
N TRP A 20 23.91 -5.04 -23.34
CA TRP A 20 23.54 -3.64 -23.11
C TRP A 20 24.77 -2.73 -23.12
N THR A 21 25.26 -2.40 -24.30
CA THR A 21 26.18 -1.27 -24.50
C THR A 21 25.71 -0.49 -25.71
N GLY A 22 25.15 0.69 -25.50
CA GLY A 22 25.05 1.72 -26.53
C GLY A 22 23.69 2.39 -26.62
N SER A 23 23.56 3.55 -25.98
CA SER A 23 23.02 4.76 -26.63
C SER A 23 23.24 5.96 -25.73
N LYS A 24 24.10 6.84 -26.21
CA LYS A 24 24.54 8.09 -25.62
C LYS A 24 23.73 9.21 -26.28
N ASP A 25 23.34 10.20 -25.48
CA ASP A 25 22.94 11.55 -25.88
C ASP A 25 21.67 11.74 -26.74
N ARG A 26 20.67 12.41 -26.13
CA ARG A 26 19.96 13.55 -26.74
C ARG A 26 19.20 14.35 -25.67
N ARG A 27 19.80 15.46 -25.22
CA ARG A 27 19.14 16.52 -24.44
C ARG A 27 18.31 17.39 -25.39
N ALA A 28 17.04 17.62 -25.09
CA ALA A 28 16.23 18.65 -25.73
C ALA A 28 15.79 19.69 -24.68
N PRO A 29 16.14 20.98 -24.84
CA PRO A 29 15.67 22.06 -23.97
C PRO A 29 14.32 22.60 -24.49
N GLY A 30 13.25 22.55 -23.70
CA GLY A 30 11.98 23.12 -24.18
C GLY A 30 10.72 23.08 -23.31
N VAL A 31 10.73 22.51 -22.10
CA VAL A 31 9.45 22.30 -21.36
C VAL A 31 9.15 23.41 -20.33
N ARG A 32 10.10 24.31 -20.06
CA ARG A 32 9.94 25.33 -19.00
C ARG A 32 9.08 26.56 -19.36
N ALA A 33 8.60 26.68 -20.60
CA ALA A 33 7.83 27.84 -21.03
C ALA A 33 6.30 27.64 -21.00
N LEU A 34 5.79 26.41 -20.87
CA LEU A 34 4.33 26.16 -20.94
C LEU A 34 3.60 26.25 -19.59
N PHE A 35 4.30 26.16 -18.46
CA PHE A 35 3.67 26.13 -17.13
C PHE A 35 3.31 27.51 -16.57
N ALA A 36 3.84 28.60 -17.14
CA ALA A 36 3.56 29.95 -16.65
C ALA A 36 2.23 30.55 -17.16
N LEU A 37 1.61 29.98 -18.21
CA LEU A 37 0.40 30.55 -18.82
C LEU A 37 -0.92 30.03 -18.20
N LEU A 38 -0.91 28.89 -17.52
CA LEU A 38 -2.12 28.25 -16.97
C LEU A 38 -2.56 28.81 -15.60
N ILE A 39 -1.69 29.50 -14.87
CA ILE A 39 -1.99 30.03 -13.54
C ILE A 39 -2.80 31.34 -13.60
N VAL A 40 -2.74 32.08 -14.72
CA VAL A 40 -3.47 33.37 -14.86
C VAL A 40 -4.96 33.18 -15.19
N ALA A 41 -5.35 32.03 -15.75
CA ALA A 41 -6.75 31.80 -16.14
C ALA A 41 -7.66 31.32 -14.99
N ALA A 42 -7.11 30.75 -13.92
CA ALA A 42 -7.92 30.19 -12.82
C ALA A 42 -8.39 31.23 -11.79
N VAL A 43 -7.81 32.43 -11.78
CA VAL A 43 -8.16 33.49 -10.79
C VAL A 43 -9.34 34.36 -11.27
N ALA A 44 -9.77 34.25 -12.53
CA ALA A 44 -10.84 35.08 -13.08
C ALA A 44 -12.26 34.50 -12.91
N VAL A 45 -12.42 33.27 -12.41
CA VAL A 45 -13.74 32.60 -12.36
C VAL A 45 -14.41 32.66 -10.98
N LEU A 46 -13.74 33.20 -9.95
CA LEU A 46 -14.26 33.27 -8.58
C LEU A 46 -14.79 34.66 -8.18
N ALA A 47 -15.49 35.35 -9.08
CA ALA A 47 -16.09 36.66 -8.81
C ALA A 47 -17.42 36.86 -9.54
N ILE A 48 -18.41 35.99 -9.29
CA ILE A 48 -19.82 36.31 -9.54
C ILE A 48 -20.60 35.98 -8.27
N ALA A 49 -20.80 37.02 -7.47
CA ALA A 49 -21.62 37.06 -6.29
C ALA A 49 -22.99 37.66 -6.63
N CYS A 50 -24.02 37.15 -5.94
CA CYS A 50 -25.27 37.80 -5.53
C CYS A 50 -26.24 38.30 -6.62
N THR A 51 -27.47 37.77 -6.58
CA THR A 51 -28.68 38.60 -6.41
C THR A 51 -29.77 37.78 -5.72
N ASP A 52 -30.28 38.33 -4.61
CA ASP A 52 -31.49 37.94 -3.89
C ASP A 52 -32.74 38.02 -4.79
N ASP A 53 -33.78 37.24 -4.46
CA ASP A 53 -35.15 37.74 -4.69
C ASP A 53 -36.14 37.22 -3.65
N ASP A 54 -36.94 38.17 -3.20
CA ASP A 54 -37.83 38.21 -2.05
C ASP A 54 -39.26 37.99 -2.57
N ALA A 55 -39.97 36.99 -2.06
CA ALA A 55 -41.38 36.78 -2.39
C ALA A 55 -42.17 36.29 -1.18
N ALA A 56 -43.05 37.18 -0.70
CA ALA A 56 -43.98 36.95 0.39
C ALA A 56 -45.02 35.85 0.05
N PRO A 57 -45.35 34.94 0.99
CA PRO A 57 -46.36 33.91 0.74
C PRO A 57 -47.80 34.42 0.96
N ALA A 58 -48.70 34.02 0.07
CA ALA A 58 -50.15 34.18 0.21
C ALA A 58 -50.72 33.17 1.23
N PRO A 59 -51.81 33.48 1.95
CA PRO A 59 -52.43 32.54 2.88
C PRO A 59 -53.22 31.46 2.13
N GLU A 60 -52.81 30.20 2.28
CA GLU A 60 -53.54 29.03 1.78
C GLU A 60 -54.70 28.63 2.73
N PRO A 61 -55.81 28.07 2.19
CA PRO A 61 -56.98 27.69 2.96
C PRO A 61 -56.73 26.48 3.87
N VAL A 62 -57.22 26.56 5.11
CA VAL A 62 -57.16 25.49 6.12
C VAL A 62 -58.00 24.30 5.66
N ALA A 63 -57.34 23.19 5.35
CA ALA A 63 -57.98 21.90 5.08
C ALA A 63 -58.35 21.19 6.40
N THR A 64 -59.60 20.74 6.48
CA THR A 64 -60.13 19.90 7.57
C THR A 64 -59.47 18.51 7.52
N GLU A 65 -58.80 18.10 8.60
CA GLU A 65 -58.20 16.77 8.71
C GLU A 65 -59.28 15.67 8.74
N ALA A 66 -59.19 14.74 7.78
CA ALA A 66 -59.89 13.47 7.82
C ALA A 66 -59.12 12.47 8.70
N PRO A 67 -59.79 11.57 9.44
CA PRO A 67 -59.12 10.62 10.32
C PRO A 67 -58.18 9.69 9.54
N GLN A 68 -56.91 9.70 9.91
CA GLN A 68 -55.85 8.90 9.30
C GLN A 68 -56.06 7.41 9.65
N PRO A 69 -56.15 6.49 8.68
CA PRO A 69 -56.23 5.07 8.97
C PRO A 69 -54.90 4.58 9.56
N THR A 70 -54.97 3.97 10.73
CA THR A 70 -53.84 3.30 11.39
C THR A 70 -53.35 2.14 10.50
N ALA A 71 -52.25 2.35 9.79
CA ALA A 71 -51.58 1.28 9.05
C ALA A 71 -50.92 0.32 10.04
N THR A 72 -51.34 -0.95 10.00
CA THR A 72 -50.67 -2.05 10.69
C THR A 72 -49.23 -2.15 10.16
N ALA A 73 -48.25 -1.93 11.04
CA ALA A 73 -46.83 -2.05 10.70
C ALA A 73 -46.55 -3.47 10.16
N THR A 74 -46.20 -3.56 8.88
CA THR A 74 -45.61 -4.76 8.30
C THR A 74 -44.21 -4.89 8.87
N ALA A 75 -43.94 -6.00 9.56
CA ALA A 75 -42.63 -6.30 10.10
C ALA A 75 -41.59 -6.26 8.98
N THR A 76 -40.61 -5.36 9.08
CA THR A 76 -39.42 -5.36 8.24
C THR A 76 -38.70 -6.69 8.44
N PRO A 77 -38.44 -7.49 7.39
CA PRO A 77 -37.67 -8.71 7.54
C PRO A 77 -36.28 -8.36 8.09
N GLU A 78 -35.85 -9.14 9.09
CA GLU A 78 -34.53 -9.07 9.68
C GLU A 78 -33.47 -9.20 8.58
N PRO A 79 -32.48 -8.29 8.48
CA PRO A 79 -31.48 -8.36 7.42
C PRO A 79 -30.70 -9.67 7.55
N THR A 80 -30.76 -10.49 6.51
CA THR A 80 -29.85 -11.63 6.34
C THR A 80 -28.41 -11.11 6.47
N PRO A 81 -27.57 -11.66 7.36
CA PRO A 81 -26.19 -11.19 7.49
C PRO A 81 -25.46 -11.36 6.16
N GLU A 82 -24.94 -10.25 5.63
CA GLU A 82 -24.03 -10.23 4.50
C GLU A 82 -22.78 -11.05 4.88
N PRO A 83 -22.30 -11.95 4.00
CA PRO A 83 -21.11 -12.74 4.31
C PRO A 83 -19.95 -11.81 4.64
N ALA A 84 -19.28 -12.03 5.78
CA ALA A 84 -18.15 -11.22 6.19
C ALA A 84 -17.07 -11.27 5.11
N SER A 85 -16.80 -10.14 4.47
CA SER A 85 -15.65 -9.97 3.59
C SER A 85 -14.37 -10.21 4.38
N LEU A 86 -13.39 -10.90 3.77
CA LEU A 86 -12.07 -11.09 4.38
C LEU A 86 -11.43 -9.74 4.73
N SER A 87 -10.64 -9.73 5.82
CA SER A 87 -9.84 -8.55 6.18
C SER A 87 -8.74 -8.30 5.15
N ASP A 88 -8.23 -7.07 5.10
CA ASP A 88 -7.13 -6.74 4.18
C ASP A 88 -5.82 -7.50 4.52
N ASP A 89 -5.57 -7.79 5.79
CA ASP A 89 -4.44 -8.63 6.22
C ASP A 89 -4.61 -10.07 5.70
N ASP A 90 -5.82 -10.63 5.78
CA ASP A 90 -6.12 -11.98 5.28
C ASP A 90 -5.99 -12.05 3.76
N LEU A 91 -6.48 -11.04 3.04
CA LEU A 91 -6.33 -10.94 1.59
C LEU A 91 -4.87 -10.78 1.18
N THR A 92 -4.07 -9.99 1.92
CA THR A 92 -2.63 -9.87 1.66
C THR A 92 -1.90 -11.18 1.92
N ARG A 93 -2.23 -11.89 3.00
CA ARG A 93 -1.66 -13.19 3.30
C ARG A 93 -2.00 -14.20 2.21
N ALA A 94 -3.27 -14.32 1.84
CA ALA A 94 -3.72 -15.20 0.76
C ALA A 94 -2.98 -14.91 -0.55
N PHE A 95 -2.83 -13.63 -0.92
CA PHE A 95 -2.10 -13.24 -2.13
C PHE A 95 -0.62 -13.66 -2.10
N VAL A 96 0.09 -13.42 -1.00
CA VAL A 96 1.49 -13.83 -0.85
C VAL A 96 1.63 -15.36 -0.87
N THR A 97 0.72 -16.07 -0.21
CA THR A 97 0.67 -17.54 -0.24
C THR A 97 0.48 -18.06 -1.66
N SER A 98 -0.50 -17.53 -2.42
CA SER A 98 -0.72 -17.91 -3.82
C SER A 98 0.52 -17.64 -4.71
N ALA A 99 1.26 -16.57 -4.44
CA ALA A 99 2.48 -16.25 -5.18
C ALA A 99 3.62 -17.25 -4.92
N ILE A 100 3.75 -17.71 -3.67
CA ILE A 100 4.70 -18.75 -3.27
C ILE A 100 4.29 -20.08 -3.90
N GLU A 101 3.02 -20.46 -3.83
CA GLU A 101 2.50 -21.69 -4.47
C GLU A 101 2.73 -21.68 -5.99
N TYR A 102 2.48 -20.54 -6.64
CA TYR A 102 2.75 -20.38 -8.06
C TYR A 102 4.24 -20.56 -8.38
N TYR A 103 5.13 -20.01 -7.55
CA TYR A 103 6.57 -20.21 -7.65
C TYR A 103 6.98 -21.68 -7.47
N ASP A 104 6.43 -22.36 -6.48
CA ASP A 104 6.75 -23.76 -6.22
C ASP A 104 6.32 -24.67 -7.38
N GLU A 105 5.21 -24.36 -8.03
CA GLU A 105 4.69 -25.14 -9.16
C GLU A 105 5.38 -24.81 -10.49
N HIS A 106 5.65 -23.53 -10.78
CA HIS A 106 6.06 -23.08 -12.11
C HIS A 106 7.52 -22.57 -12.18
N GLY A 107 8.14 -22.28 -11.04
CA GLY A 107 9.51 -21.79 -10.92
C GLY A 107 9.66 -20.27 -11.17
N LEU A 108 10.87 -19.77 -10.89
CA LEU A 108 11.18 -18.34 -10.84
C LEU A 108 10.81 -17.56 -12.10
N ASP A 109 11.25 -18.04 -13.27
CA ASP A 109 11.07 -17.30 -14.54
C ASP A 109 9.58 -17.08 -14.84
N ALA A 110 8.75 -18.11 -14.64
CA ALA A 110 7.31 -18.03 -14.84
C ALA A 110 6.66 -17.07 -13.83
N THR A 111 7.05 -17.13 -12.55
CA THR A 111 6.57 -16.22 -11.50
C THR A 111 6.89 -14.76 -11.83
N VAL A 112 8.14 -14.48 -12.25
CA VAL A 112 8.59 -13.14 -12.61
C VAL A 112 7.81 -12.61 -13.82
N GLU A 113 7.55 -13.45 -14.82
CA GLU A 113 6.76 -13.06 -15.98
C GLU A 113 5.29 -12.79 -15.60
N PHE A 114 4.66 -13.72 -14.87
CA PHE A 114 3.26 -13.62 -14.47
C PHE A 114 2.99 -12.38 -13.62
N TYR A 115 3.78 -12.15 -12.57
CA TYR A 115 3.57 -11.02 -11.64
C TYR A 115 4.02 -9.66 -12.17
N LYS A 116 4.65 -9.59 -13.35
CA LYS A 116 4.84 -8.34 -14.10
C LYS A 116 3.61 -7.96 -14.93
N SER A 117 2.75 -8.91 -15.25
CA SER A 117 1.56 -8.71 -16.08
C SER A 117 0.38 -8.10 -15.31
N GLU A 118 -0.69 -7.71 -16.01
CA GLU A 118 -1.97 -7.33 -15.38
C GLU A 118 -2.64 -8.52 -14.65
N ALA A 119 -2.42 -9.75 -15.13
CA ALA A 119 -3.02 -10.94 -14.55
C ALA A 119 -2.44 -11.29 -13.16
N GLY A 120 -1.24 -10.79 -12.85
CA GLY A 120 -0.61 -10.95 -11.53
C GLY A 120 -1.11 -9.97 -10.47
N ILE A 121 -2.15 -9.18 -10.76
CA ILE A 121 -2.79 -8.28 -9.80
C ILE A 121 -4.05 -8.95 -9.28
N GLU A 122 -4.21 -8.95 -7.96
CA GLU A 122 -5.40 -9.49 -7.33
C GLU A 122 -5.87 -8.53 -6.25
N SER A 123 -7.14 -8.12 -6.30
CA SER A 123 -7.75 -7.26 -5.29
C SER A 123 -6.90 -6.02 -4.93
N GLY A 124 -6.31 -5.38 -5.96
CA GLY A 124 -5.45 -4.20 -5.82
C GLY A 124 -4.03 -4.46 -5.26
N ARG A 125 -3.65 -5.72 -5.03
CA ARG A 125 -2.34 -6.12 -4.53
C ARG A 125 -1.41 -6.47 -5.69
N THR A 126 -0.13 -6.15 -5.49
CA THR A 126 0.94 -6.48 -6.45
C THR A 126 2.07 -7.16 -5.69
N LEU A 127 2.82 -8.00 -6.38
CA LEU A 127 3.99 -8.66 -5.81
C LEU A 127 5.21 -7.75 -5.88
N ILE A 128 5.98 -7.77 -4.79
CA ILE A 128 7.37 -7.34 -4.71
C ILE A 128 8.18 -8.63 -4.52
N LEU A 129 9.11 -8.91 -5.43
CA LEU A 129 9.95 -10.10 -5.38
C LEU A 129 11.42 -9.68 -5.43
N VAL A 130 12.20 -10.11 -4.45
CA VAL A 130 13.63 -9.83 -4.36
C VAL A 130 14.41 -11.14 -4.25
N ASP A 131 15.50 -11.27 -4.99
CA ASP A 131 16.50 -12.30 -4.74
C ASP A 131 17.23 -11.96 -3.44
N ALA A 132 17.09 -12.76 -2.39
CA ALA A 132 17.68 -12.48 -1.08
C ALA A 132 19.20 -12.74 -1.03
N THR A 133 19.74 -13.48 -2.01
CA THR A 133 21.17 -13.81 -2.08
C THR A 133 21.94 -12.70 -2.78
N GLU A 134 21.43 -12.23 -3.92
CA GLU A 134 22.04 -11.15 -4.70
C GLU A 134 21.49 -9.76 -4.35
N TYR A 135 20.43 -9.71 -3.55
CA TYR A 135 19.67 -8.50 -3.21
C TYR A 135 19.20 -7.74 -4.46
N VAL A 136 18.70 -8.46 -5.46
CA VAL A 136 18.24 -7.88 -6.73
C VAL A 136 16.73 -7.87 -6.78
N LEU A 137 16.14 -6.72 -7.10
CA LEU A 137 14.69 -6.59 -7.28
C LEU A 137 14.23 -7.26 -8.59
N LEU A 138 13.48 -8.34 -8.50
CA LEU A 138 13.02 -9.12 -9.65
C LEU A 138 11.67 -8.64 -10.17
N VAL A 139 10.74 -8.35 -9.25
CA VAL A 139 9.39 -7.86 -9.55
C VAL A 139 9.09 -6.65 -8.68
N TYR A 140 8.74 -5.54 -9.33
CA TYR A 140 8.07 -4.42 -8.69
C TYR A 140 7.28 -3.64 -9.73
N ARG A 141 5.96 -3.82 -9.72
CA ARG A 141 5.09 -3.30 -10.77
C ARG A 141 4.86 -1.80 -10.65
N ALA A 142 4.76 -1.28 -9.44
CA ALA A 142 4.51 0.15 -9.19
C ALA A 142 5.62 1.03 -9.79
N ILE A 143 6.86 0.54 -9.80
CA ILE A 143 8.03 1.26 -10.32
C ILE A 143 8.91 0.31 -11.16
N PRO A 144 8.53 -0.01 -12.41
CA PRO A 144 9.23 -1.00 -13.22
C PRO A 144 10.71 -0.65 -13.47
N ALA A 145 11.05 0.63 -13.43
CA ALA A 145 12.42 1.13 -13.61
C ALA A 145 13.40 0.66 -12.50
N LEU A 146 12.90 0.16 -11.37
CA LEU A 146 13.73 -0.37 -10.29
C LEU A 146 14.09 -1.85 -10.45
N GLN A 147 13.50 -2.55 -11.41
CA GLN A 147 13.80 -3.98 -11.62
C GLN A 147 15.25 -4.16 -12.06
N GLY A 148 15.92 -5.17 -11.50
CA GLY A 148 17.35 -5.43 -11.69
C GLY A 148 18.28 -4.54 -10.85
N GLN A 149 17.74 -3.62 -10.04
CA GLN A 149 18.54 -2.82 -9.13
C GLN A 149 18.89 -3.59 -7.85
N TYR A 150 20.03 -3.24 -7.26
CA TYR A 150 20.44 -3.70 -5.94
C TYR A 150 19.63 -3.00 -4.85
N VAL A 151 18.98 -3.80 -4.00
CA VAL A 151 18.08 -3.36 -2.93
C VAL A 151 18.48 -3.92 -1.57
N GLY A 152 19.72 -4.35 -1.41
CA GLY A 152 20.21 -4.95 -0.17
C GLY A 152 20.71 -3.94 0.86
N PRO A 153 21.50 -4.40 1.85
CA PRO A 153 22.14 -3.53 2.83
C PRO A 153 22.87 -2.37 2.14
N ASP A 154 22.74 -1.17 2.69
CA ASP A 154 23.28 0.10 2.18
C ASP A 154 22.63 0.65 0.89
N SER A 155 21.57 0.01 0.38
CA SER A 155 20.83 0.55 -0.76
C SER A 155 20.11 1.86 -0.41
N SER A 156 20.02 2.79 -1.36
CA SER A 156 19.17 3.99 -1.23
C SER A 156 17.67 3.66 -1.24
N PHE A 157 17.29 2.43 -1.59
CA PHE A 157 15.90 1.95 -1.54
C PHE A 157 15.57 1.39 -0.15
N THR A 158 15.58 2.26 0.86
CA THR A 158 15.50 1.88 2.28
C THR A 158 14.33 0.96 2.62
N THR A 159 13.15 1.17 2.03
CA THR A 159 11.98 0.28 2.24
C THR A 159 12.23 -1.13 1.72
N LEU A 160 12.86 -1.28 0.56
CA LEU A 160 13.14 -2.60 -0.03
C LEU A 160 14.29 -3.31 0.70
N ALA A 161 15.31 -2.55 1.13
CA ALA A 161 16.36 -3.06 2.00
C ALA A 161 15.78 -3.57 3.32
N HIS A 162 14.88 -2.79 3.94
CA HIS A 162 14.20 -3.20 5.15
C HIS A 162 13.40 -4.50 4.97
N PHE A 163 12.73 -4.71 3.83
CA PHE A 163 12.05 -5.98 3.55
C PHE A 163 13.03 -7.15 3.52
N THR A 164 14.21 -6.99 2.93
CA THR A 164 15.22 -8.07 2.92
C THR A 164 15.78 -8.39 4.30
N GLU A 165 15.84 -7.41 5.20
CA GLU A 165 16.28 -7.60 6.59
C GLU A 165 15.19 -8.22 7.48
N LEU A 166 13.93 -7.86 7.23
CA LEU A 166 12.78 -8.28 8.04
C LEU A 166 12.26 -9.67 7.66
N ALA A 167 12.50 -10.12 6.42
CA ALA A 167 11.92 -11.35 5.89
C ALA A 167 12.28 -12.58 6.73
N THR A 168 11.26 -13.37 7.06
CA THR A 168 11.36 -14.66 7.77
C THR A 168 10.51 -15.70 7.04
N GLU A 169 10.77 -16.99 7.27
CA GLU A 169 10.00 -18.07 6.66
C GLU A 169 8.53 -18.07 7.13
N GLU A 170 8.27 -17.68 8.38
CA GLU A 170 6.92 -17.56 8.95
C GLU A 170 6.18 -16.31 8.45
N GLY A 171 6.91 -15.37 7.85
CA GLY A 171 6.42 -14.07 7.44
C GLY A 171 6.43 -13.04 8.56
N ALA A 172 6.72 -11.80 8.19
CA ALA A 172 6.74 -10.65 9.08
C ALA A 172 5.91 -9.50 8.50
N TRP A 173 5.20 -8.80 9.39
CA TRP A 173 4.44 -7.61 9.03
C TRP A 173 5.28 -6.35 9.25
N SER A 174 5.24 -5.44 8.29
CA SER A 174 5.84 -4.10 8.36
C SER A 174 4.79 -3.06 8.05
N VAL A 175 4.87 -1.92 8.72
CA VAL A 175 4.23 -0.68 8.25
C VAL A 175 5.30 0.12 7.53
N THR A 176 5.01 0.57 6.33
CA THR A 176 5.93 1.35 5.49
C THR A 176 5.17 2.51 4.85
N ARG A 177 5.88 3.49 4.30
CA ARG A 177 5.27 4.49 3.43
C ARG A 177 5.39 4.06 1.98
N GLY A 178 4.29 4.13 1.25
CA GLY A 178 4.27 3.88 -0.19
C GLY A 178 3.39 4.88 -0.91
N ILE A 179 3.73 5.16 -2.17
CA ILE A 179 2.93 6.07 -3.00
C ILE A 179 1.61 5.37 -3.37
N ASN A 180 0.49 5.94 -2.96
CA ASN A 180 -0.82 5.49 -3.43
C ASN A 180 -0.95 5.85 -4.93
N PRO A 181 -1.24 4.86 -5.81
CA PRO A 181 -1.32 5.11 -7.25
C PRO A 181 -2.49 6.03 -7.65
N GLU A 182 -3.53 6.16 -6.83
CA GLU A 182 -4.69 7.02 -7.10
C GLU A 182 -4.44 8.46 -6.65
N THR A 183 -4.06 8.66 -5.37
CA THR A 183 -3.88 10.00 -4.78
C THR A 183 -2.52 10.61 -5.09
N LYS A 184 -1.55 9.79 -5.50
CA LYS A 184 -0.12 10.15 -5.67
C LYS A 184 0.54 10.65 -4.38
N GLN A 185 -0.09 10.44 -3.23
CA GLN A 185 0.47 10.79 -1.92
C GLN A 185 1.17 9.58 -1.31
N GLU A 186 2.18 9.84 -0.48
CA GLU A 186 2.71 8.81 0.40
C GLU A 186 1.72 8.52 1.52
N GLU A 187 1.32 7.26 1.61
CA GLU A 187 0.38 6.77 2.62
C GLU A 187 1.02 5.61 3.38
N PRO A 188 0.64 5.39 4.65
CA PRO A 188 1.03 4.18 5.36
C PRO A 188 0.45 2.96 4.64
N ARG A 189 1.28 1.95 4.45
CA ARG A 189 0.96 0.66 3.86
C ARG A 189 1.39 -0.44 4.81
N ARG A 190 0.52 -1.42 4.99
CA ARG A 190 0.82 -2.61 5.77
C ARG A 190 1.25 -3.72 4.81
N ALA A 191 2.49 -4.16 4.97
CA ALA A 191 3.16 -5.11 4.10
C ALA A 191 3.42 -6.41 4.83
N LEU A 192 3.10 -7.53 4.20
CA LEU A 192 3.57 -8.85 4.61
C LEU A 192 4.81 -9.18 3.80
N VAL A 193 5.84 -9.69 4.47
CA VAL A 193 7.13 -10.05 3.87
C VAL A 193 7.48 -11.47 4.30
N VAL A 194 7.72 -12.37 3.35
CA VAL A 194 8.01 -13.79 3.59
C VAL A 194 9.30 -14.16 2.84
N LEU A 195 10.22 -14.84 3.54
CA LEU A 195 11.39 -15.46 2.92
C LEU A 195 11.04 -16.89 2.50
N HIS A 196 11.24 -17.24 1.24
CA HIS A 196 11.01 -18.60 0.74
C HIS A 196 12.02 -18.93 -0.36
N ASP A 197 12.75 -20.03 -0.21
CA ASP A 197 13.76 -20.52 -1.16
C ASP A 197 14.77 -19.44 -1.62
N GLY A 198 15.24 -18.62 -0.68
CA GLY A 198 16.19 -17.54 -0.97
C GLY A 198 15.58 -16.34 -1.71
N LEU A 199 14.25 -16.25 -1.78
CA LEU A 199 13.50 -15.13 -2.35
C LEU A 199 12.67 -14.44 -1.27
N VAL A 200 12.59 -13.13 -1.32
CA VAL A 200 11.68 -12.35 -0.48
C VAL A 200 10.42 -12.04 -1.28
N PHE A 201 9.30 -12.63 -0.85
CA PHE A 201 7.96 -12.35 -1.34
C PHE A 201 7.31 -11.30 -0.45
N ALA A 202 6.88 -10.19 -1.04
CA ALA A 202 6.17 -9.16 -0.29
C ALA A 202 4.98 -8.61 -1.07
N SER A 203 3.94 -8.25 -0.32
CA SER A 203 2.83 -7.46 -0.85
C SER A 203 2.27 -6.55 0.24
N SER A 204 1.61 -5.47 -0.18
CA SER A 204 1.04 -4.50 0.75
C SER A 204 -0.30 -3.99 0.27
N HIS A 205 -1.18 -3.72 1.23
CA HIS A 205 -2.39 -2.93 1.03
C HIS A 205 -2.19 -1.55 1.66
N SER A 206 -2.99 -0.58 1.23
CA SER A 206 -3.06 0.69 1.95
C SER A 206 -3.50 0.37 3.36
N ALA A 207 -2.73 0.77 4.36
CA ALA A 207 -3.25 0.81 5.72
C ALA A 207 -4.20 2.00 5.74
N LEU A 208 -5.38 1.83 5.11
CA LEU A 208 -6.45 2.78 5.27
C LEU A 208 -6.62 2.88 6.76
N VAL A 209 -6.59 4.11 7.23
CA VAL A 209 -6.84 4.43 8.62
C VAL A 209 -8.33 4.22 8.92
N GLN A 210 -8.92 3.12 8.45
CA GLN A 210 -10.16 2.56 8.99
C GLN A 210 -9.94 2.02 10.40
N ASP A 211 -8.71 2.06 10.90
CA ASP A 211 -8.44 1.97 12.32
C ASP A 211 -7.47 3.02 12.87
N VAL A 212 -7.66 4.31 12.50
CA VAL A 212 -7.04 5.42 13.27
C VAL A 212 -7.38 5.21 14.73
N ALA A 213 -8.62 4.81 15.00
CA ALA A 213 -9.13 4.67 16.34
C ALA A 213 -8.31 3.64 17.13
N GLU A 214 -8.12 2.42 16.64
CA GLU A 214 -7.36 1.43 17.40
C GLU A 214 -5.86 1.72 17.42
N SER A 215 -5.26 2.19 16.33
CA SER A 215 -3.82 2.53 16.33
C SER A 215 -3.52 3.74 17.22
N VAL A 216 -4.39 4.76 17.23
CA VAL A 216 -4.31 5.90 18.16
C VAL A 216 -4.63 5.44 19.58
N LYS A 217 -5.60 4.55 19.80
CA LYS A 217 -5.85 3.99 21.14
C LYS A 217 -4.63 3.24 21.64
N GLU A 218 -3.97 2.41 20.84
CA GLU A 218 -2.78 1.67 21.25
C GLU A 218 -1.61 2.63 21.50
N TYR A 219 -1.39 3.60 20.62
CA TYR A 219 -0.38 4.63 20.78
C TYR A 219 -0.60 5.45 22.08
N VAL A 220 -1.83 5.92 22.30
CA VAL A 220 -2.22 6.65 23.51
C VAL A 220 -2.14 5.75 24.74
N SER A 221 -2.54 4.48 24.65
CA SER A 221 -2.46 3.53 25.76
C SER A 221 -1.01 3.25 26.16
N ARG A 222 -0.09 3.13 25.20
CA ARG A 222 1.36 3.02 25.47
C ARG A 222 1.90 4.30 26.12
N ALA A 223 1.47 5.47 25.65
CA ALA A 223 1.86 6.74 26.25
C ALA A 223 1.33 6.87 27.70
N ILE A 224 0.09 6.46 27.96
CA ILE A 224 -0.51 6.42 29.30
C ILE A 224 0.24 5.43 30.19
N ALA A 225 0.46 4.19 29.74
CA ALA A 225 1.19 3.20 30.52
C ALA A 225 2.62 3.67 30.87
N LYS A 226 3.28 4.36 29.94
CA LYS A 226 4.62 4.94 30.18
C LYS A 226 4.56 6.13 31.13
N TYR A 227 3.54 6.97 31.03
CA TYR A 227 3.29 8.05 32.00
C TYR A 227 3.06 7.48 33.41
N GLU A 228 2.24 6.45 33.53
CA GLU A 228 1.95 5.79 34.80
C GLU A 228 3.19 5.10 35.40
N ALA A 229 4.05 4.50 34.57
CA ALA A 229 5.24 3.80 35.02
C ALA A 229 6.42 4.73 35.35
N ALA A 230 6.64 5.80 34.58
CA ALA A 230 7.88 6.56 34.58
C ALA A 230 7.71 8.09 34.64
N GLY A 231 6.48 8.59 34.66
CA GLY A 231 6.18 10.01 34.76
C GLY A 231 6.34 10.81 33.47
N LEU A 232 5.98 12.09 33.55
CA LEU A 232 5.86 13.00 32.40
C LEU A 232 7.18 13.19 31.63
N ASP A 233 8.29 13.38 32.34
CA ASP A 233 9.59 13.64 31.71
C ASP A 233 10.08 12.46 30.86
N ALA A 234 9.77 11.24 31.26
CA ALA A 234 10.10 10.03 30.51
C ALA A 234 9.28 9.89 29.23
N VAL A 235 8.02 10.31 29.25
CA VAL A 235 7.14 10.38 28.07
C VAL A 235 7.66 11.44 27.10
N ILE A 236 7.91 12.66 27.58
CA ILE A 236 8.42 13.77 26.76
C ILE A 236 9.77 13.40 26.14
N SER A 237 10.70 12.84 26.93
CA SER A 237 12.01 12.43 26.43
C SER A 237 11.90 11.33 25.38
N HIS A 238 10.97 10.39 25.53
CA HIS A 238 10.78 9.30 24.57
C HIS A 238 10.15 9.80 23.29
N TYR A 239 9.01 10.49 23.35
CA TYR A 239 8.26 10.87 22.15
C TYR A 239 8.89 12.05 21.38
N ASN A 240 9.83 12.78 21.99
CA ASN A 240 10.68 13.74 21.29
C ASN A 240 12.03 13.16 20.82
N SER A 241 12.28 11.87 21.07
CA SER A 241 13.49 11.20 20.57
C SER A 241 13.29 10.69 19.15
N ARG A 242 14.41 10.53 18.43
CA ARG A 242 14.42 9.97 17.07
C ARG A 242 13.88 8.54 17.05
N ASP A 243 14.17 7.78 18.09
CA ASP A 243 13.72 6.40 18.31
C ASP A 243 12.18 6.27 18.40
N SER A 244 11.46 7.35 18.74
CA SER A 244 9.99 7.33 18.74
C SER A 244 9.37 7.54 17.36
N LEU A 245 10.15 8.02 16.39
CA LEU A 245 9.74 8.16 15.00
C LEU A 245 10.05 6.88 14.20
N GLU A 246 11.05 6.12 14.63
CA GLU A 246 11.44 4.82 14.06
C GLU A 246 10.62 3.70 14.71
N GLY A 247 9.38 3.51 14.23
CA GLY A 247 8.45 2.51 14.75
C GLY A 247 6.96 2.87 14.61
N GLN A 248 6.66 3.95 13.90
CA GLN A 248 5.30 4.40 13.53
C GLN A 248 5.08 4.29 12.02
#